data_AF-A0A6P8U182-F1
#
_entry.id   AF-A0A6P8U182-F1
#
_cell.length_a   1.000
_cell.length_b   1.000
_cell.length_c   1.000
_cell.angle_alpha   90.00
_cell.angle_beta   90.00
_cell.angle_gamma   90.00
#
_symmetry.space_group_name_H-M   'P 1'
#
loop_
_entity.id
_entity.type
_entity.pdbx_description
1 polymer ?
#
loop_
_entity_poly.entity_id
_entity_poly.type
_entity_poly.pdbx_seq_one_letter_code
_entity_poly.pdbx_strand_id
1 'polypeptide(L)'
;MNREEAPGKSPEDMYVQQKVRVLLMLKKMGSNLTPSEEAFLRNYAGVVHSQMSQLPQHNIDQGAEDVVMAFSRQEAEDRRQ
;
A
#
# COMPACT_ATOMS: atom_id res chain seq x y z
N MET A 1 -13.26 -19.35 20.51
CA MET A 1 -12.99 -18.26 19.54
C MET A 1 -13.90 -17.11 19.93
N ASN A 2 -13.46 -16.22 20.81
CA ASN A 2 -14.21 -14.99 21.14
C ASN A 2 -14.04 -14.03 19.98
N ARG A 3 -14.88 -14.19 18.96
CA ARG A 3 -15.03 -13.19 17.92
C ARG A 3 -15.85 -12.10 18.57
N GLU A 4 -15.18 -11.07 19.07
CA GLU A 4 -15.84 -9.80 19.38
C GLU A 4 -16.49 -9.34 18.07
N GLU A 5 -17.76 -9.68 17.89
CA GLU A 5 -18.61 -9.13 16.84
C GLU A 5 -18.71 -7.65 17.13
N ALA A 6 -17.80 -6.87 16.52
CA ALA A 6 -17.93 -5.43 16.47
C ALA A 6 -19.38 -5.11 16.03
N PRO A 7 -20.05 -4.17 16.71
CA PRO A 7 -21.49 -4.01 16.69
C PRO A 7 -22.02 -3.95 15.26
N GLY A 8 -23.17 -4.61 15.03
CA GLY A 8 -23.89 -4.73 13.76
C GLY A 8 -23.99 -3.40 13.00
N LYS A 9 -23.01 -3.17 12.13
CA LYS A 9 -23.00 -2.05 11.20
C LYS A 9 -23.79 -2.45 9.97
N SER A 10 -24.56 -1.51 9.42
CA SER A 10 -25.31 -1.77 8.20
C SER A 10 -24.35 -2.13 7.05
N PRO A 11 -24.81 -2.82 5.99
CA PRO A 11 -23.99 -3.07 4.81
C PRO A 11 -23.40 -1.79 4.20
N GLU A 12 -24.14 -0.68 4.31
CA GLU A 12 -23.68 0.65 3.87
C GLU A 12 -22.53 1.17 4.72
N ASP A 13 -22.63 1.08 6.06
CA ASP A 13 -21.55 1.48 6.95
C ASP A 13 -20.28 0.66 6.69
N MET A 14 -20.44 -0.65 6.45
CA MET A 14 -19.32 -1.51 6.08
C MET A 14 -18.67 -1.06 4.77
N TYR A 15 -19.48 -0.74 3.75
CA TYR A 15 -18.99 -0.21 2.49
C TYR A 15 -18.21 1.09 2.70
N VAL A 16 -18.74 2.02 3.48
CA VAL A 16 -18.07 3.29 3.79
C VAL A 16 -16.74 3.05 4.49
N GLN A 17 -16.72 2.21 5.53
CA GLN A 17 -15.50 1.89 6.26
C GLN A 17 -14.43 1.26 5.37
N GLN A 18 -14.81 0.30 4.52
CA GLN A 18 -13.89 -0.36 3.59
C GLN A 18 -13.39 0.59 2.51
N LYS A 19 -14.28 1.38 1.90
CA LYS A 19 -13.91 2.34 0.85
C LYS A 19 -12.94 3.40 1.37
N VAL A 20 -13.20 3.96 2.56
CA VAL A 20 -12.26 4.89 3.22
C VAL A 20 -10.89 4.22 3.39
N ARG A 21 -10.84 2.98 3.90
CA ARG A 21 -9.58 2.25 4.10
C ARG A 21 -8.78 2.11 2.81
N VAL A 22 -9.43 1.67 1.74
CA VAL A 22 -8.80 1.45 0.43
C VAL A 22 -8.26 2.75 -0.15
N LEU A 23 -9.05 3.82 -0.13
CA LEU A 23 -8.64 5.13 -0.66
C LEU A 23 -7.46 5.72 0.12
N LEU A 24 -7.45 5.57 1.45
CA LEU A 24 -6.30 5.98 2.26
C LEU A 24 -5.04 5.15 1.96
N MET A 25 -5.20 3.85 1.70
CA MET A 25 -4.08 2.99 1.30
C MET A 25 -3.54 3.38 -0.08
N LEU A 26 -4.40 3.62 -1.07
CA LEU A 26 -3.99 4.09 -2.40
C LEU A 26 -3.20 5.38 -2.31
N LYS A 27 -3.70 6.36 -1.54
CA LYS A 27 -2.99 7.62 -1.29
C LYS A 27 -1.64 7.38 -0.61
N LYS A 28 -1.57 6.47 0.37
CA LYS A 28 -0.32 6.10 1.05
C LYS A 28 0.70 5.45 0.11
N MET A 29 0.24 4.67 -0.86
CA MET A 29 1.06 4.05 -1.90
C MET A 29 1.44 5.02 -3.04
N GLY A 30 1.11 6.32 -2.91
CA GLY A 30 1.46 7.34 -3.90
C GLY A 30 0.53 7.41 -5.12
N SER A 31 -0.60 6.70 -5.10
CA SER A 31 -1.62 6.83 -6.16
C SER A 31 -2.47 8.09 -5.96
N ASN A 32 -2.85 8.72 -7.08
CA ASN A 32 -3.79 9.83 -7.07
C ASN A 32 -5.22 9.35 -6.88
N LEU A 33 -6.04 10.17 -6.22
CA LEU A 33 -7.48 9.95 -6.11
C LEU A 33 -8.22 10.87 -7.07
N THR A 34 -9.37 10.43 -7.56
CA THR A 34 -10.28 11.27 -8.34
C THR A 34 -10.96 12.33 -7.46
N PRO A 35 -11.47 13.44 -8.04
CA PRO A 35 -12.21 14.45 -7.28
C PRO A 35 -13.40 13.89 -6.48
N SER A 36 -14.07 12.87 -7.03
CA SER A 36 -15.20 12.20 -6.38
C SER A 36 -14.78 11.40 -5.14
N GLU A 37 -13.60 10.78 -5.18
CA GLU A 37 -13.04 10.04 -4.06
C GLU A 37 -12.53 10.97 -2.98
N GLU A 38 -11.92 12.09 -3.35
CA GLU A 38 -11.56 13.12 -2.36
C GLU A 38 -12.80 13.70 -1.69
N ALA A 39 -13.87 13.96 -2.45
CA ALA A 39 -15.14 14.41 -1.89
C ALA A 39 -15.74 13.36 -0.94
N PHE A 40 -15.66 12.08 -1.32
CA PHE A 40 -16.09 10.98 -0.46
C PHE A 40 -15.31 10.97 0.87
N LEU A 41 -13.98 11.11 0.83
CA LEU A 41 -13.17 11.17 2.05
C LEU A 41 -13.49 12.40 2.92
N ARG A 42 -13.78 13.56 2.32
CA ARG A 42 -14.24 14.76 3.05
C ARG A 42 -15.58 14.53 3.75
N ASN A 43 -16.53 13.89 3.07
CA ASN A 43 -17.86 13.61 3.64
C ASN A 43 -17.79 12.63 4.82
N TYR A 44 -16.81 11.71 4.82
CA TYR A 44 -16.61 10.73 5.88
C TYR A 44 -15.35 11.00 6.72
N ALA A 45 -15.04 12.28 6.96
CA ALA A 45 -13.84 12.71 7.68
C ALA A 45 -13.67 12.07 9.06
N GLY A 46 -14.77 11.80 9.79
CA GLY A 46 -14.71 11.10 11.08
C GLY A 46 -14.17 9.67 10.96
N VAL A 47 -14.59 8.94 9.92
CA VAL A 47 -14.10 7.59 9.63
C VAL A 47 -12.65 7.64 9.16
N VAL A 48 -12.30 8.64 8.34
CA VAL A 48 -10.92 8.89 7.91
C VAL A 48 -10.00 9.07 9.12
N HIS A 49 -10.36 9.95 10.05
CA HIS A 49 -9.57 10.21 11.24
C HIS A 49 -9.39 8.96 12.10
N SER A 50 -10.45 8.17 12.29
CA SER A 50 -10.38 6.91 13.04
C SER A 50 -9.46 5.88 12.39
N GLN A 51 -9.41 5.81 11.05
CA GLN A 51 -8.69 4.76 10.34
C GLN A 51 -7.25 5.16 9.97
N MET A 52 -6.95 6.45 9.85
CA MET A 52 -5.64 6.93 9.42
C MET A 52 -4.49 6.39 10.29
N SER A 53 -4.69 6.36 11.62
CA SER A 53 -3.72 5.82 12.58
C SER A 53 -3.67 4.28 12.63
N GLN A 54 -4.66 3.60 12.04
CA GLN A 54 -4.75 2.14 12.00
C GLN A 54 -4.18 1.55 10.71
N LEU A 55 -3.84 2.38 9.73
CA LEU A 55 -3.27 1.91 8.48
C LEU A 55 -1.92 1.24 8.77
N PRO A 56 -1.69 0.02 8.23
CA PRO A 56 -0.42 -0.66 8.43
C PRO A 56 0.72 0.22 7.93
N GLN A 57 1.84 0.22 8.66
CA GLN A 57 3.08 0.83 8.18
C GLN A 57 3.56 -0.01 7.00
N HIS A 58 3.51 0.56 5.80
CA HIS A 58 3.98 -0.15 4.61
C HIS A 58 5.48 0.08 4.54
N ASN A 59 6.27 -0.99 4.68
CA ASN A 59 7.65 -0.97 4.20
C ASN A 59 7.53 -1.03 2.67
N ILE A 60 7.61 0.13 2.00
CA ILE A 60 7.65 0.24 0.54
C ILE A 60 9.03 -0.24 0.03
N ASP A 61 9.49 -1.37 0.55
CA ASP A 61 10.77 -1.99 0.19
C ASP A 61 10.58 -3.11 -0.85
N GLN A 62 9.35 -3.31 -1.34
CA GLN A 62 9.04 -4.24 -2.43
C GLN A 62 9.24 -3.62 -3.82
N GLY A 63 10.04 -2.56 -3.92
CA GLY A 63 10.46 -1.98 -5.19
C GLY A 63 11.36 -2.92 -5.98
N ALA A 64 11.66 -2.57 -7.23
CA ALA A 64 12.46 -3.40 -8.13
C ALA A 64 13.81 -3.77 -7.48
N GLU A 65 13.99 -5.07 -7.19
CA GLU A 65 15.28 -5.60 -6.75
C GLU A 65 16.29 -5.37 -7.88
N ASP A 66 17.40 -4.70 -7.56
CA ASP A 66 18.45 -4.41 -8.52
C ASP A 66 19.23 -5.70 -8.84
N VAL A 67 19.18 -6.14 -10.09
CA VAL A 67 19.93 -7.32 -10.56
C VAL A 67 21.28 -6.86 -11.06
N VAL A 68 22.31 -6.99 -10.21
CA VAL A 68 23.69 -6.69 -10.58
C VAL A 68 24.24 -7.81 -11.48
N MET A 69 24.33 -7.55 -12.78
CA MET A 69 24.99 -8.47 -13.71
C MET A 69 26.52 -8.25 -13.67
N ALA A 70 27.26 -9.14 -13.00
CA ALA A 70 28.72 -9.13 -13.01
C ALA A 70 29.25 -9.93 -14.21
N PHE A 71 29.89 -9.26 -15.16
CA PHE A 71 30.63 -9.92 -16.24
C PHE A 71 32.09 -10.11 -15.81
N SER A 72 32.49 -11.35 -15.51
CA SER A 72 33.89 -11.68 -15.22
C SER A 72 34.73 -11.57 -16.50
N ARG A 73 35.76 -10.72 -16.47
CA ARG A 73 36.74 -10.60 -17.55
C ARG A 73 37.67 -11.82 -17.51
N GLN A 74 37.54 -12.71 -18.49
CA GLN A 74 38.48 -13.82 -18.69
C GLN A 74 39.73 -13.29 -19.40
N GLU A 75 40.81 -13.05 -18.66
CA GLU A 75 42.14 -12.93 -19.27
C GLU A 75 42.63 -14.35 -19.55
N ALA A 76 42.65 -14.74 -20.84
CA ALA A 76 43.39 -15.92 -21.26
C ALA A 76 44.87 -15.52 -21.32
N GLU A 77 45.65 -16.05 -20.39
CA GLU A 77 47.09 -15.81 -20.27
C GLU A 77 47.83 -16.08 -21.58
N ASP A 78 48.77 -15.16 -21.85
CA ASP A 78 49.75 -15.12 -22.92
C ASP A 78 50.50 -16.45 -23.04
N ARG A 79 50.07 -17.34 -23.96
CA ARG A 79 50.91 -18.45 -24.42
C ARG A 79 51.93 -17.92 -25.42
N ARG A 80 52.91 -17.18 -24.91
CA ARG A 80 54.25 -17.10 -25.49
C ARG A 80 55.08 -18.25 -24.94
N GLN A 81 55.28 -19.28 -25.75
CA GLN A 81 56.52 -20.04 -25.90
C GLN A 81 56.42 -20.99 -27.07
#